data_AF-A0AAD9RN40-F1
#
_entry.id   AF-A0AAD9RN40-F1
#
_cell.length_a   1.000
_cell.length_b   1.000
_cell.length_c   1.000
_cell.angle_alpha   90.00
_cell.angle_beta   90.00
_cell.angle_gamma   90.00
#
_symmetry.space_group_name_H-M   'P 1'
#
loop_
_entity.id
_entity.type
_entity.pdbx_description
1 polymer ?
#
loop_
_entity_poly.entity_id
_entity_poly.type
_entity_poly.pdbx_seq_one_letter_code
_entity_poly.pdbx_strand_id
1 'polypeptide(L)'
;MSTYKPVDSKREEFRKYLERAGVMDALTKVLVSLYEETEKPNDALEYIRKNLGDITENGVEVNTLRKELDDARAKITELQAKLVKYEPEETNE
;
A
#
# COMPACT_ATOMS: atom_id res chain seq x y z
N MET A 1 -28.75 -26.69 7.25
CA MET A 1 -28.50 -25.87 6.05
C MET A 1 -28.26 -24.45 6.52
N SER A 2 -27.05 -23.92 6.26
CA SER A 2 -26.59 -22.67 6.82
C SER A 2 -27.34 -21.49 6.20
N THR A 3 -27.93 -20.64 7.04
CA THR A 3 -28.68 -19.45 6.64
C THR A 3 -27.73 -18.41 6.08
N TYR A 4 -27.55 -18.39 4.75
CA TYR A 4 -26.87 -17.30 4.05
C TYR A 4 -27.72 -16.03 4.22
N LYS A 5 -27.36 -15.18 5.18
CA LYS A 5 -28.00 -13.87 5.35
C LYS A 5 -27.35 -12.91 4.36
N PRO A 6 -28.11 -12.33 3.41
CA PRO A 6 -27.58 -11.38 2.41
C PRO A 6 -26.88 -10.14 3.03
N VAL A 7 -27.20 -9.83 4.29
CA VAL A 7 -26.58 -8.75 5.07
C VAL A 7 -25.12 -9.05 5.39
N ASP A 8 -24.78 -10.32 5.66
CA ASP A 8 -23.41 -10.74 5.93
C ASP A 8 -22.56 -10.65 4.66
N SER A 9 -23.15 -10.92 3.48
CA SER A 9 -22.49 -10.76 2.17
C SER A 9 -22.07 -9.31 1.90
N LYS A 10 -22.98 -8.35 2.09
CA LYS A 10 -22.68 -6.91 1.87
C LYS A 10 -21.66 -6.37 2.85
N ARG A 11 -21.74 -6.80 4.12
CA ARG A 11 -20.79 -6.41 5.16
C ARG A 11 -19.39 -6.96 4.86
N GLU A 12 -19.31 -8.20 4.41
CA GLU A 12 -18.05 -8.85 4.03
C GLU A 12 -17.42 -8.20 2.80
N GLU A 13 -18.21 -7.88 1.77
CA GLU A 13 -17.74 -7.13 0.60
C GLU A 13 -17.19 -5.76 0.98
N PHE A 14 -17.88 -5.03 1.87
CA PHE A 14 -17.40 -3.73 2.35
C PHE A 14 -16.11 -3.87 3.16
N ARG A 15 -16.01 -4.90 4.01
CA ARG A 15 -14.77 -5.18 4.75
C ARG A 15 -13.60 -5.47 3.79
N LYS A 16 -13.80 -6.36 2.82
CA LYS A 16 -12.78 -6.67 1.80
C LYS A 16 -12.37 -5.44 0.99
N TYR A 17 -13.31 -4.55 0.70
CA TYR A 17 -13.02 -3.28 0.06
C TYR A 17 -12.09 -2.42 0.91
N LEU A 18 -12.40 -2.25 2.21
CA LEU A 18 -11.56 -1.46 3.13
C LEU A 18 -10.16 -2.08 3.31
N GLU A 19 -10.06 -3.40 3.35
CA GLU A 19 -8.79 -4.12 3.40
C GLU A 19 -7.99 -3.91 2.11
N ARG A 20 -8.62 -4.10 0.93
CA ARG A 20 -7.97 -3.88 -0.38
C ARG A 20 -7.53 -2.44 -0.59
N ALA A 21 -8.32 -1.48 -0.11
CA ALA A 21 -8.02 -0.06 -0.19
C ALA A 21 -6.98 0.41 0.86
N GLY A 22 -6.53 -0.47 1.75
CA GLY A 22 -5.53 -0.15 2.79
C GLY A 22 -6.08 0.67 3.96
N VAL A 23 -7.39 0.92 4.03
CA VAL A 23 -8.02 1.72 5.10
C VAL A 23 -7.85 1.04 6.46
N MET A 24 -7.99 -0.29 6.50
CA MET A 24 -7.84 -1.06 7.75
C MET A 24 -6.41 -0.98 8.30
N ASP A 25 -5.41 -1.04 7.42
CA ASP A 25 -3.99 -0.94 7.80
C ASP A 25 -3.66 0.47 8.31
N ALA A 26 -4.13 1.52 7.62
CA ALA A 26 -3.96 2.90 8.05
C ALA A 26 -4.59 3.16 9.44
N LEU A 27 -5.84 2.75 9.65
CA LEU A 27 -6.51 2.89 10.95
C LEU A 27 -5.76 2.11 12.05
N THR A 28 -5.28 0.91 11.75
CA THR A 28 -4.53 0.09 12.71
C THR A 28 -3.24 0.80 13.13
N LYS A 29 -2.47 1.35 12.18
CA LYS A 29 -1.23 2.09 12.46
C LYS A 29 -1.44 3.32 13.34
N VAL A 30 -2.48 4.11 13.08
CA VAL A 30 -2.81 5.29 13.92
C VAL A 30 -3.18 4.86 15.34
N LEU A 31 -3.99 3.82 15.49
CA LEU A 31 -4.39 3.32 16.81
C LEU A 31 -3.22 2.73 17.57
N VAL A 32 -2.30 2.02 16.91
CA VAL A 32 -1.05 1.55 17.51
C VAL A 32 -0.18 2.72 17.95
N SER A 33 0.00 3.73 17.08
CA SER A 33 0.78 4.94 17.42
C SER A 33 0.20 5.66 18.64
N LEU A 34 -1.14 5.82 18.67
CA LEU A 34 -1.84 6.39 19.83
C LEU A 34 -1.68 5.51 21.09
N TYR A 35 -1.64 4.18 20.94
CA TYR A 35 -1.43 3.25 22.05
C TYR A 35 0.01 3.28 22.57
N GLU A 36 0.99 3.52 21.72
CA GLU A 36 2.41 3.62 22.07
C GLU A 36 2.79 4.97 22.66
N GLU A 37 1.98 6.01 22.47
CA GLU A 37 2.26 7.34 23.04
C GLU A 37 2.42 7.28 24.56
N THR A 38 3.57 7.77 25.02
CA THR A 38 3.96 7.78 26.44
C THR A 38 3.08 8.72 27.26
N GLU A 39 2.74 9.88 26.69
CA GLU A 39 1.75 10.80 27.21
C GLU A 39 0.53 10.79 26.30
N LYS A 40 -0.59 10.24 26.79
CA LYS A 40 -1.82 10.20 25.98
C LYS A 40 -2.30 11.62 25.70
N PRO A 41 -2.56 11.97 24.43
CA PRO A 41 -3.08 13.29 24.10
C PRO A 41 -4.42 13.50 24.81
N ASN A 42 -4.64 14.71 25.31
CA ASN A 42 -5.91 15.08 25.95
C ASN A 42 -7.10 14.97 24.96
N ASP A 43 -6.84 15.20 23.67
CA ASP A 43 -7.78 14.98 22.59
C ASP A 43 -7.29 13.86 21.65
N ALA A 44 -7.76 12.65 21.90
CA ALA A 44 -7.45 11.49 21.07
C ALA A 44 -8.08 11.58 19.67
N LEU A 45 -9.22 12.27 19.51
CA LEU A 45 -9.87 12.39 18.20
C LEU A 45 -9.08 13.32 17.28
N GLU A 46 -8.56 14.43 17.83
CA GLU A 46 -7.68 15.33 17.09
C GLU A 46 -6.38 14.63 16.66
N TYR A 47 -5.77 13.84 17.56
CA TYR A 47 -4.60 13.02 17.24
C TYR A 47 -4.88 12.07 16.07
N ILE A 48 -5.99 11.33 16.12
CA ILE A 48 -6.36 10.40 15.06
C ILE A 48 -6.58 11.13 13.73
N ARG A 49 -7.27 12.28 13.75
CA ARG A 49 -7.52 13.08 12.54
C ARG A 49 -6.23 13.53 11.88
N LYS A 50 -5.28 14.04 12.66
CA LYS A 50 -3.98 14.52 12.16
C LYS A 50 -3.14 13.36 11.58
N ASN A 51 -2.96 12.30 12.35
CA ASN A 51 -2.14 11.16 11.95
C ASN A 51 -2.74 10.37 10.78
N LEU A 52 -4.08 10.31 10.66
CA LEU A 52 -4.71 9.75 9.47
C LEU A 52 -4.44 10.61 8.23
N GLY A 53 -4.48 11.94 8.35
CA GLY A 53 -4.12 12.85 7.27
C GLY A 53 -2.70 12.59 6.76
N ASP A 54 -1.74 12.54 7.67
CA ASP A 54 -0.33 12.27 7.35
C ASP A 54 -0.13 10.90 6.69
N ILE A 55 -0.86 9.86 7.12
CA ILE A 55 -0.79 8.54 6.50
C ILE A 55 -1.42 8.52 5.11
N THR A 56 -2.49 9.29 4.88
CA THR A 56 -3.13 9.36 3.56
C THR A 56 -2.29 10.09 2.53
N GLU A 57 -1.65 11.20 2.90
CA GLU A 57 -0.76 11.95 1.99
C GLU A 57 0.51 11.14 1.66
N ASN A 58 1.20 10.63 2.69
CA ASN A 58 2.39 9.81 2.50
C ASN A 58 2.09 8.45 1.85
N GLY A 59 0.92 7.87 2.11
CA GLY A 59 0.50 6.59 1.52
C GLY A 59 0.23 6.68 0.02
N VAL A 60 -0.32 7.80 -0.45
CA VAL A 60 -0.49 8.06 -1.89
C VAL A 60 0.86 8.24 -2.57
N GLU A 61 1.78 8.98 -1.94
CA GLU A 61 3.13 9.19 -2.45
C GLU A 61 3.92 7.86 -2.51
N VAL A 62 3.87 7.05 -1.44
CA VAL A 62 4.52 5.72 -1.40
C VAL A 62 3.98 4.78 -2.47
N ASN A 63 2.66 4.76 -2.69
CA ASN A 63 2.06 3.94 -3.75
C ASN A 63 2.47 4.41 -5.14
N THR A 64 2.56 5.73 -5.34
CA THR A 64 3.00 6.34 -6.61
C THR A 64 4.46 5.98 -6.88
N LEU A 65 5.34 6.20 -5.90
CA LEU A 65 6.76 5.86 -5.99
C LEU A 65 6.99 4.37 -6.22
N ARG A 66 6.18 3.50 -5.60
CA ARG A 66 6.30 2.05 -5.80
C ARG A 66 5.92 1.63 -7.21
N LYS A 67 4.88 2.23 -7.78
CA LYS A 67 4.48 2.00 -9.18
C LYS A 67 5.57 2.48 -10.15
N GLU A 68 6.11 3.67 -9.94
CA GLU A 68 7.22 4.20 -10.76
C GLU A 68 8.45 3.30 -10.70
N LEU A 69 8.75 2.74 -9.52
CA LEU A 69 9.87 1.83 -9.33
C LEU A 69 9.67 0.50 -10.07
N ASP A 70 8.46 -0.05 -10.04
CA ASP A 70 8.12 -1.27 -10.79
C ASP A 70 8.18 -1.03 -12.31
N ASP A 71 7.66 0.10 -12.80
CA ASP A 71 7.73 0.50 -14.21
C ASP A 71 9.18 0.68 -14.67
N ALA A 72 10.03 1.31 -13.84
CA ALA A 72 11.45 1.47 -14.10
C ALA A 72 12.18 0.12 -14.17
N ARG A 73 11.90 -0.79 -13.24
CA ARG A 73 12.47 -2.16 -13.24
C ARG A 73 12.06 -2.96 -14.47
N ALA A 74 10.79 -2.86 -14.88
CA ALA A 74 10.31 -3.50 -16.11
C ALA A 74 11.07 -2.96 -17.34
N LYS A 75 11.28 -1.65 -17.40
CA LYS A 75 12.02 -1.01 -18.51
C LYS A 75 13.50 -1.37 -18.52
N ILE A 76 14.13 -1.47 -17.35
CA ILE A 76 15.52 -1.97 -17.23
C ILE A 76 15.60 -3.40 -17.77
N THR A 77 14.66 -4.26 -17.39
CA THR A 77 14.63 -5.66 -17.84
C THR A 77 14.46 -5.74 -19.36
N GLU A 78 13.56 -4.94 -19.93
CA GLU A 78 13.35 -4.85 -21.37
C GLU A 78 14.60 -4.37 -22.13
N LEU A 79 15.25 -3.32 -21.61
CA LEU A 79 16.46 -2.77 -22.21
C LEU A 79 17.65 -3.73 -22.09
N GLN A 80 17.80 -4.43 -20.96
CA GLN A 80 18.81 -5.48 -20.80
C GLN A 80 18.58 -6.63 -21.78
N ALA A 81 17.34 -7.08 -21.96
CA ALA A 81 17.02 -8.12 -22.94
C ALA A 81 17.30 -7.65 -24.38
N LYS A 82 17.08 -6.38 -24.68
CA LYS A 82 17.44 -5.77 -25.98
C LYS A 82 18.96 -5.70 -26.15
N LEU A 83 19.72 -5.27 -25.15
CA LEU A 83 21.19 -5.22 -25.20
C LEU A 83 21.78 -6.60 -25.49
N VAL A 84 21.34 -7.63 -24.78
CA VAL A 84 21.78 -9.03 -25.02
C VAL A 84 21.46 -9.50 -26.44
N LYS A 85 20.39 -8.98 -27.06
CA LYS A 85 20.03 -9.30 -28.45
C LYS A 85 20.91 -8.57 -29.47
N TYR A 86 21.48 -7.42 -29.11
CA TYR A 86 22.30 -6.57 -29.99
C TYR A 86 23.81 -6.65 -29.71
N GLU A 87 24.23 -7.39 -28.67
CA GLU A 87 25.59 -7.90 -28.48
C GLU A 87 25.67 -9.38 -28.92
N PRO A 88 25.57 -9.73 -30.21
CA PRO A 88 26.18 -10.96 -30.66
C PRO A 88 27.70 -10.69 -30.73
N GLU A 89 28.45 -11.31 -29.82
CA GLU A 89 29.87 -11.62 -30.06
C GLU A 89 30.78 -10.41 -30.40
N GLU A 90 31.12 -9.57 -29.41
CA GLU A 90 32.45 -8.95 -29.40
C GLU A 90 33.28 -9.57 -28.27
N THR A 91 33.79 -10.77 -28.53
CA THR A 91 35.15 -11.20 -28.20
C THR A 91 35.41 -12.53 -28.90
N ASN A 92 35.62 -12.41 -30.20
CA ASN A 92 36.46 -13.32 -30.95
C ASN A 92 37.92 -12.91 -30.68
N GLU A 93 38.79 -13.91 -30.50
CA GLU A 93 40.25 -13.90 -30.18
C GLU A 93 40.67 -13.95 -28.69
#